data_AF-A0A0B1Y4W7-F1
#
_entry.id   AF-A0A0B1Y4W7-F1
#
_cell.length_a   1.000
_cell.length_b   1.000
_cell.length_c   1.000
_cell.angle_alpha   90.00
_cell.angle_beta   90.00
_cell.angle_gamma   90.00
#
_symmetry.space_group_name_H-M   'P 1'
#
loop_
_entity.id
_entity.type
_entity.pdbx_description
1 polymer ?
#
loop_
_entity_poly.entity_id
_entity_poly.type
_entity_poly.pdbx_seq_one_letter_code
_entity_poly.pdbx_strand_id
1 'polypeptide(L)'
;MTLDDALQTARVLLSREDKVFMQTRSVEEAVMSLHLTLGYQLRSALSLWSDAATPLILDMARKLPECPPLDADSASSALIRALWHEFNNH
;
A
#
# COMPACT_ATOMS: atom_id res chain seq x y z
N MET A 1 0.42 12.80 -7.70
CA MET A 1 0.29 12.18 -6.37
C MET A 1 1.59 11.46 -6.07
N THR A 2 2.12 11.60 -4.85
CA THR A 2 3.36 10.94 -4.41
C THR A 2 3.06 9.69 -3.58
N LEU A 3 4.07 8.85 -3.32
CA LEU A 3 3.97 7.74 -2.37
C LEU A 3 3.54 8.24 -0.98
N ASP A 4 4.04 9.40 -0.53
CA ASP A 4 3.74 9.92 0.81
C ASP A 4 2.24 10.30 0.92
N ASP A 5 1.68 10.89 -0.14
CA ASP A 5 0.24 11.19 -0.25
C ASP A 5 -0.61 9.90 -0.27
N ALA A 6 -0.13 8.89 -1.00
CA ALA A 6 -0.80 7.60 -1.10
C ALA A 6 -0.79 6.84 0.23
N LEU A 7 0.32 6.86 0.96
CA LEU A 7 0.43 6.29 2.31
C LEU A 7 -0.49 7.01 3.27
N GLN A 8 -0.56 8.35 3.22
CA GLN A 8 -1.49 9.10 4.05
C GLN A 8 -2.95 8.74 3.76
N THR A 9 -3.31 8.60 2.48
CA THR A 9 -4.64 8.14 2.06
C THR A 9 -4.93 6.75 2.61
N ALA A 10 -4.00 5.82 2.45
CA ALA A 10 -4.15 4.45 2.93
C ALA A 10 -4.28 4.37 4.46
N ARG A 11 -3.51 5.16 5.23
CA ARG A 11 -3.62 5.21 6.71
C ARG A 11 -5.01 5.61 7.21
N VAL A 12 -5.70 6.47 6.47
CA VAL A 12 -7.07 6.92 6.79
C VAL A 12 -8.08 5.80 6.49
N LEU A 13 -7.80 4.94 5.51
CA LEU A 13 -8.66 3.81 5.15
C LEU A 13 -8.49 2.62 6.09
N LEU A 14 -7.35 2.49 6.78
CA LEU A 14 -7.12 1.43 7.76
C LEU A 14 -8.00 1.62 8.99
N SER A 15 -8.75 0.57 9.35
CA SER A 15 -9.42 0.47 10.64
C SER A 15 -8.41 0.35 11.79
N ARG A 16 -8.92 0.38 13.02
CA ARG A 16 -8.08 0.12 14.20
C ARG A 16 -7.58 -1.33 14.18
N GLU A 17 -8.44 -2.26 13.79
CA GLU A 17 -8.14 -3.68 13.69
C GLU A 17 -7.04 -3.96 12.66
N ASP A 18 -7.08 -3.30 11.50
CA ASP A 18 -6.04 -3.46 10.46
C ASP A 18 -4.67 -3.00 10.96
N LYS A 19 -4.62 -1.89 11.70
CA LYS A 19 -3.37 -1.37 12.29
C LYS A 19 -2.79 -2.35 13.31
N VAL A 20 -3.63 -2.88 14.20
CA VAL A 20 -3.21 -3.91 15.16
C VAL A 20 -2.76 -5.18 14.44
N PHE A 21 -3.46 -5.57 13.36
CA PHE A 21 -3.08 -6.72 12.54
C PHE A 21 -1.69 -6.54 11.93
N MET A 22 -1.39 -5.37 11.35
CA MET A 22 -0.05 -5.06 10.83
C MET A 22 1.03 -5.13 11.90
N GLN A 23 0.75 -4.75 13.14
CA GLN A 23 1.73 -4.75 14.24
C GLN A 23 2.00 -6.14 14.85
N THR A 24 1.14 -7.12 14.57
CA THR A 24 1.16 -8.44 15.23
C THR A 24 1.46 -9.60 14.28
N ARG A 25 1.62 -9.30 12.98
CA ARG A 25 1.83 -10.27 11.90
C ARG A 25 3.09 -9.97 11.13
N SER A 26 3.64 -11.00 10.47
CA SER A 26 4.75 -10.78 9.55
C SER A 26 4.31 -9.90 8.38
N VAL A 27 5.27 -9.27 7.70
CA VAL A 27 4.97 -8.43 6.55
C VAL A 27 4.28 -9.22 5.44
N GLU A 28 4.63 -10.49 5.23
CA GLU A 28 4.00 -11.36 4.22
C GLU A 28 2.53 -11.65 4.55
N GLU A 29 2.22 -11.98 5.81
CA GLU A 29 0.86 -12.22 6.27
C GLU A 29 0.01 -10.95 6.16
N ALA A 30 0.55 -9.81 6.62
CA ALA A 30 -0.11 -8.52 6.57
C ALA A 30 -0.42 -8.11 5.11
N VAL A 31 0.56 -8.19 4.22
CA VAL A 31 0.38 -7.87 2.79
C VAL A 31 -0.66 -8.79 2.17
N MET A 32 -0.57 -10.10 2.36
CA MET A 32 -1.51 -11.05 1.77
C MET A 32 -2.95 -10.79 2.22
N SER A 33 -3.19 -10.74 3.53
CA SER A 33 -4.55 -10.59 4.06
C SER A 33 -5.15 -9.24 3.73
N LEU A 34 -4.40 -8.14 3.93
CA LEU A 34 -4.94 -6.80 3.70
C LEU A 34 -5.03 -6.46 2.22
N HIS A 35 -4.23 -7.07 1.35
CA HIS A 35 -4.41 -6.91 -0.08
C HIS A 35 -5.75 -7.51 -0.53
N LEU A 36 -6.13 -8.66 0.03
CA LEU A 36 -7.40 -9.32 -0.30
C LEU A 36 -8.61 -8.54 0.26
N THR A 37 -8.50 -7.97 1.46
CA THR A 37 -9.64 -7.30 2.11
C THR A 37 -9.76 -5.82 1.74
N LEU A 38 -8.64 -5.10 1.60
CA LEU A 38 -8.59 -3.66 1.36
C LEU A 38 -8.08 -3.28 -0.03
N GLY A 39 -7.51 -4.22 -0.79
CA GLY A 39 -6.86 -3.90 -2.07
C GLY A 39 -7.79 -3.20 -3.06
N TYR A 40 -9.05 -3.62 -3.17
CA TYR A 40 -10.02 -2.94 -4.02
C TYR A 40 -10.24 -1.48 -3.58
N GLN A 41 -10.48 -1.26 -2.29
CA GLN A 41 -10.72 0.07 -1.74
C GLN A 41 -9.50 0.99 -1.93
N LEU A 42 -8.29 0.48 -1.70
CA LEU A 42 -7.05 1.21 -1.93
C LEU A 42 -6.87 1.58 -3.41
N ARG A 43 -7.08 0.63 -4.32
CA ARG A 43 -6.98 0.87 -5.77
C ARG A 43 -8.01 1.88 -6.25
N SER A 44 -9.25 1.80 -5.77
CA SER A 44 -10.29 2.77 -6.09
C SER A 44 -9.97 4.17 -5.54
N ALA A 45 -9.58 4.28 -4.27
CA ALA A 45 -9.28 5.57 -3.64
C ALA A 45 -8.11 6.30 -4.31
N LEU A 46 -7.13 5.55 -4.80
CA LEU A 46 -5.94 6.08 -5.47
C LEU A 46 -6.07 6.08 -7.01
N SER A 47 -7.23 5.69 -7.54
CA SER A 47 -7.50 5.58 -8.98
C SER A 47 -6.44 4.78 -9.74
N LEU A 48 -5.93 3.69 -9.15
CA LEU A 48 -4.76 2.96 -9.64
C LEU A 48 -4.96 2.32 -11.03
N TRP A 49 -6.20 2.04 -11.43
CA TRP A 49 -6.53 1.53 -12.77
C TRP A 49 -6.67 2.62 -13.84
N SER A 50 -6.49 3.90 -13.48
CA SER A 50 -6.51 5.01 -14.42
C SER A 50 -5.09 5.40 -14.84
N ASP A 51 -4.94 5.88 -16.07
CA ASP A 51 -3.69 6.47 -16.57
C ASP A 51 -3.18 7.61 -15.66
N ALA A 52 -4.09 8.29 -14.94
CA ALA A 52 -3.75 9.33 -13.98
C ALA A 52 -2.88 8.84 -12.80
N ALA A 53 -2.85 7.53 -12.53
CA ALA A 53 -2.01 6.93 -11.49
C ALA A 53 -0.56 6.68 -11.94
N THR A 54 -0.24 6.83 -13.23
CA THR A 54 1.12 6.59 -13.76
C THR A 54 2.22 7.31 -12.96
N PRO A 55 2.08 8.62 -12.61
CA PRO A 55 3.10 9.31 -11.81
C PRO A 55 3.28 8.71 -10.41
N LEU A 56 2.20 8.20 -9.80
CA LEU A 56 2.26 7.54 -8.50
C LEU A 56 3.00 6.20 -8.61
N ILE A 57 2.66 5.37 -9.61
CA ILE A 57 3.31 4.09 -9.84
C ILE A 57 4.82 4.27 -10.05
N LEU A 58 5.23 5.28 -10.82
CA LEU A 58 6.64 5.63 -11.02
C LEU A 58 7.32 6.10 -9.73
N ASP A 59 6.64 6.92 -8.92
CA ASP A 59 7.18 7.37 -7.63
C ASP A 59 7.37 6.19 -6.66
N MET A 60 6.40 5.29 -6.61
CA MET A 60 6.47 4.06 -5.81
C MET A 60 7.63 3.17 -6.27
N ALA A 61 7.77 2.92 -7.57
CA ALA A 61 8.86 2.09 -8.11
C ALA A 61 10.25 2.68 -7.79
N ARG A 62 10.37 4.01 -7.74
CA ARG A 62 11.61 4.69 -7.37
C ARG A 62 11.92 4.60 -5.87
N LYS A 63 10.90 4.72 -5.02
CA LYS A 63 11.07 4.79 -3.55
C LYS A 63 11.02 3.42 -2.86
N LEU A 64 10.43 2.40 -3.50
CA LEU A 64 10.30 1.02 -3.03
C LEU A 64 11.03 0.06 -3.99
N PRO A 65 12.36 0.18 -4.16
CA PRO A 65 13.11 -0.59 -5.16
C PRO A 65 13.15 -2.09 -4.88
N GLU A 66 12.82 -2.53 -3.66
CA GLU A 66 12.69 -3.93 -3.27
C GLU A 66 11.40 -4.59 -3.75
N CYS A 67 10.41 -3.79 -4.17
CA CYS A 67 9.18 -4.32 -4.72
C CYS A 67 9.38 -4.78 -6.18
N PRO A 68 8.72 -5.88 -6.59
CA PRO A 68 8.68 -6.28 -7.99
C PRO A 68 8.06 -5.17 -8.87
N PRO A 69 8.20 -5.24 -10.20
CA PRO A 69 7.61 -4.27 -11.12
C PRO A 69 6.15 -4.00 -10.77
N LEU A 70 5.84 -2.72 -10.53
CA LEU A 70 4.54 -2.29 -10.05
C LEU A 70 3.61 -2.01 -11.22
N ASP A 71 2.40 -2.52 -11.08
CA ASP A 71 1.22 -2.19 -11.87
C ASP A 71 0.06 -1.82 -10.95
N ALA A 72 -1.11 -1.53 -11.54
CA ALA A 72 -2.29 -1.13 -10.80
C ALA A 72 -2.71 -2.15 -9.73
N ASP A 73 -2.53 -3.45 -10.01
CA ASP A 73 -2.97 -4.52 -9.12
C ASP A 73 -1.97 -4.70 -7.97
N SER A 74 -0.68 -4.79 -8.28
CA SER A 74 0.40 -4.99 -7.29
C SER A 74 0.74 -3.75 -6.46
N ALA A 75 0.40 -2.54 -6.93
CA ALA A 75 0.65 -1.29 -6.19
C ALA A 75 -0.03 -1.26 -4.80
N SER A 76 -1.22 -1.83 -4.68
CA SER A 76 -1.87 -1.94 -3.36
C SER A 76 -1.09 -2.81 -2.37
N SER A 77 -0.46 -3.90 -2.82
CA SER A 77 0.42 -4.72 -1.98
C SER A 77 1.67 -3.97 -1.55
N ALA A 78 2.26 -3.19 -2.46
CA ALA A 78 3.44 -2.37 -2.16
C ALA A 78 3.14 -1.27 -1.14
N LEU A 79 1.97 -0.62 -1.25
CA LEU A 79 1.50 0.35 -0.24
C LEU A 79 1.31 -0.29 1.13
N ILE A 80 0.70 -1.48 1.18
CA ILE A 80 0.52 -2.22 2.44
C ILE A 80 1.87 -2.60 3.05
N ARG A 81 2.83 -3.07 2.25
CA ARG A 81 4.19 -3.37 2.70
C ARG A 81 4.88 -2.14 3.29
N ALA A 82 4.79 -1.01 2.61
CA ALA A 82 5.35 0.26 3.09
C ALA A 82 4.71 0.70 4.42
N LEU A 83 3.38 0.62 4.55
CA LEU A 83 2.68 0.91 5.81
C LEU A 83 3.11 -0.02 6.94
N TRP A 84 3.29 -1.31 6.66
CA TRP A 84 3.77 -2.27 7.64
C TRP A 84 5.15 -1.85 8.17
N HIS A 85 6.06 -1.45 7.30
CA HIS A 85 7.38 -0.95 7.71
C HIS A 85 7.27 0.33 8.55
N GLU A 86 6.39 1.27 8.22
CA GLU A 86 6.17 2.47 9.03
C GLU A 86 5.70 2.15 10.45
N PHE A 87 4.81 1.17 10.60
CA PHE A 87 4.27 0.83 11.92
C PHE A 87 5.20 -0.02 12.80
N ASN A 88 6.19 -0.69 12.21
CA ASN A 88 7.01 -1.70 12.90
C ASN A 88 8.50 -1.35 13.01
N ASN A 89 9.01 -0.37 12.26
CA ASN A 89 10.43 0.02 12.27
C ASN A 89 10.70 1.33 13.05
N HIS A 90 9.98 1.58 14.14
CA HIS A 90 10.25 2.71 15.05
C HIS A 90 11.47 2.49 15.94
#